data_AF-A0A8W8LX48-F1
#
_entry.id   AF-A0A8W8LX48-F1
#
_cell.length_a   1.000
_cell.length_b   1.000
_cell.length_c   1.000
_cell.angle_alpha   90.00
_cell.angle_beta   90.00
_cell.angle_gamma   90.00
#
_symmetry.space_group_name_H-M   'P 1'
#
loop_
_entity.id
_entity.type
_entity.pdbx_description
1 polymer ?
#
loop_
_entity_poly.entity_id
_entity_poly.type
_entity_poly.pdbx_seq_one_letter_code
_entity_poly.pdbx_strand_id
1 'polypeptide(L)'
;MDLHYTVLLFSVVCLVLTDNSRDSRILLNDPNLLISQIQALESKIQLLTTAYQDQQSTIHALQSQVQTGSNGGAVYIRWGKTSCPANISETVYSGFMGGSDPNRVGGAANAVCLTSQPVLKEVGGEGQFMGGAEYGSNSFGPTANNDVPCAVCRGLLDRSVLMIPGTDVCTPGWSLQYQGLLAAGHETHKSATQFICVDHDAESIIGGESPLGLGRQIYAVRARCGSLECPPYHNSKELTCVVCTK
;
A
#
# COMPACT_ATOMS: atom_id res chain seq x y z
N MET A 1 45.52 -65.46 -68.79
CA MET A 1 45.73 -64.19 -68.07
C MET A 1 44.77 -63.18 -68.68
N ASP A 2 43.71 -62.70 -68.05
CA ASP A 2 43.30 -62.81 -66.64
C ASP A 2 41.77 -62.72 -66.53
N LEU A 3 41.17 -63.83 -66.11
CA LEU A 3 39.77 -63.97 -65.71
C LEU A 3 39.59 -63.56 -64.23
N HIS A 4 40.37 -62.57 -63.77
CA HIS A 4 40.44 -62.15 -62.36
C HIS A 4 40.02 -60.70 -62.11
N TYR A 5 39.87 -59.87 -63.14
CA TYR A 5 39.47 -58.47 -62.96
C TYR A 5 37.95 -58.22 -62.96
N THR A 6 37.16 -59.11 -63.55
CA THR A 6 35.70 -58.95 -63.67
C THR A 6 34.91 -59.38 -62.43
N VAL A 7 35.49 -60.17 -61.53
CA VAL A 7 34.81 -60.64 -60.30
C VAL A 7 34.91 -59.60 -59.16
N LEU A 8 35.93 -58.74 -59.19
CA LEU A 8 36.14 -57.70 -58.17
C LEU A 8 35.24 -56.46 -58.35
N LEU A 9 34.76 -56.18 -59.57
CA LEU A 9 33.86 -55.05 -59.81
C LEU A 9 32.39 -55.34 -59.47
N PHE A 10 31.92 -56.58 -59.60
CA PHE A 10 30.56 -56.96 -59.20
C PHE A 10 30.38 -57.15 -57.69
N SER A 11 31.44 -57.54 -56.97
CA SER A 11 31.39 -57.70 -55.51
C SER A 11 31.39 -56.36 -54.77
N VAL A 12 32.03 -55.32 -55.31
CA VAL A 12 32.02 -53.98 -54.72
C VAL A 12 30.69 -53.25 -54.95
N VAL A 13 30.00 -53.47 -56.07
CA VAL A 13 28.68 -52.85 -56.33
C VAL A 13 27.56 -53.49 -55.47
N CYS A 14 27.66 -54.76 -55.10
CA CYS A 14 26.73 -55.39 -54.16
C CYS A 14 26.93 -54.93 -52.70
N LEU A 15 28.14 -54.54 -52.31
CA LEU A 15 28.44 -54.05 -50.95
C LEU A 15 28.01 -52.59 -50.71
N VAL A 16 27.70 -51.84 -51.75
CA VAL A 16 27.13 -50.47 -51.63
C VAL A 16 25.59 -50.48 -51.59
N LEU A 17 24.95 -51.65 -51.73
CA LEU A 17 23.49 -51.80 -51.57
C LEU A 17 23.07 -52.32 -50.19
N THR A 18 24.00 -52.48 -49.26
CA THR A 18 23.68 -52.73 -47.85
C THR A 18 24.17 -51.58 -46.98
N ASP A 19 23.95 -50.33 -47.41
CA ASP A 19 23.74 -49.31 -46.40
C ASP A 19 22.31 -49.47 -45.90
N ASN A 20 22.27 -49.80 -44.63
CA ASN A 20 21.11 -50.06 -43.83
C ASN A 20 20.27 -48.79 -43.85
N SER A 21 19.39 -48.68 -44.84
CA SER A 21 18.19 -47.86 -44.73
C SER A 21 17.42 -48.42 -43.54
N ARG A 22 17.81 -47.94 -42.35
CA ARG A 22 16.89 -47.68 -41.27
C ARG A 22 16.00 -46.54 -41.76
N ASP A 23 15.17 -46.87 -42.74
CA ASP A 23 13.83 -46.34 -42.85
C ASP A 23 13.22 -46.64 -41.49
N SER A 24 13.40 -45.73 -40.53
CA SER A 24 12.45 -45.54 -39.44
C SER A 24 11.16 -45.01 -40.06
N ARG A 25 10.57 -45.80 -40.97
CA ARG A 25 9.15 -45.76 -41.24
C ARG A 25 8.52 -46.18 -39.93
N ILE A 26 8.22 -45.18 -39.10
CA ILE A 26 7.32 -45.31 -37.97
C ILE A 26 6.13 -46.09 -38.52
N LEU A 27 5.98 -47.33 -38.10
CA LEU A 27 4.90 -48.19 -38.56
C LEU A 27 3.63 -47.64 -37.89
N LEU A 28 3.04 -46.61 -38.49
CA LEU A 28 1.71 -46.08 -38.14
C LEU A 28 0.60 -47.14 -38.35
N ASN A 29 0.96 -48.34 -38.80
CA ASN A 29 0.12 -49.52 -38.96
C ASN A 29 0.29 -50.57 -37.84
N ASP A 30 1.10 -50.32 -36.79
CA ASP A 30 1.05 -51.18 -35.59
C ASP A 30 -0.08 -50.69 -34.66
N PRO A 31 -1.23 -51.38 -34.63
CA PRO A 31 -2.36 -50.97 -33.81
C PRO A 31 -1.99 -50.90 -32.32
N ASN A 32 -1.03 -51.70 -31.84
CA ASN A 32 -0.63 -51.70 -30.44
C ASN A 32 0.18 -50.45 -30.07
N LEU A 33 1.04 -49.97 -30.98
CA LEU A 33 1.78 -48.72 -30.78
C LEU A 33 0.81 -47.53 -30.75
N LEU A 34 -0.17 -47.50 -31.66
CA LEU A 34 -1.18 -46.43 -31.70
C LEU A 34 -2.04 -46.41 -30.43
N ILE A 35 -2.50 -47.59 -29.98
CA ILE A 35 -3.26 -47.74 -28.73
C ILE A 35 -2.43 -47.25 -27.52
N SER A 36 -1.14 -47.58 -27.45
CA SER A 36 -0.28 -47.13 -26.35
C SER A 36 -0.11 -45.60 -26.32
N GLN A 37 -0.01 -44.95 -27.50
CA GLN A 37 0.08 -43.50 -27.59
C GLN A 37 -1.24 -42.82 -27.24
N ILE A 38 -2.38 -43.41 -27.64
CA ILE A 38 -3.72 -42.94 -27.27
C ILE A 38 -3.90 -43.00 -25.75
N GLN A 39 -3.55 -44.12 -25.11
CA GLN A 39 -3.62 -44.26 -23.64
C GLN A 39 -2.70 -43.26 -22.92
N ALA A 40 -1.49 -43.05 -23.44
CA ALA A 40 -0.58 -42.04 -22.91
C ALA A 40 -1.12 -40.61 -23.08
N LEU A 41 -1.86 -40.33 -24.16
CA LEU A 41 -2.50 -39.04 -24.37
C LEU A 41 -3.72 -38.85 -23.44
N GLU A 42 -4.55 -39.87 -23.28
CA GLU A 42 -5.69 -39.87 -22.37
C GLU A 42 -5.26 -39.62 -20.92
N SER A 43 -4.18 -40.28 -20.46
CA SER A 43 -3.65 -40.04 -19.11
C SER A 43 -3.14 -38.61 -18.93
N LYS A 44 -2.50 -38.03 -19.95
CA LYS A 44 -2.08 -36.61 -19.93
C LYS A 44 -3.27 -35.66 -19.91
N ILE A 45 -4.33 -35.95 -20.67
CA ILE A 45 -5.59 -35.18 -20.67
C ILE A 45 -6.23 -35.22 -19.28
N GLN A 46 -6.25 -36.39 -18.65
CA GLN A 46 -6.79 -36.56 -17.31
C GLN A 46 -6.00 -35.73 -16.29
N LEU A 47 -4.67 -35.79 -16.34
CA LEU A 47 -3.79 -34.98 -15.48
C LEU A 47 -4.02 -33.48 -15.68
N LEU A 48 -4.13 -33.03 -16.94
CA LEU A 48 -4.39 -31.62 -17.25
C LEU A 48 -5.76 -31.18 -16.73
N THR A 49 -6.77 -32.05 -16.82
CA THR A 49 -8.12 -31.79 -16.32
C THR A 49 -8.12 -31.65 -14.80
N THR A 50 -7.42 -32.55 -14.09
CA THR A 50 -7.28 -32.46 -12.64
C THR A 50 -6.53 -31.20 -12.21
N ALA A 51 -5.43 -30.86 -12.88
CA ALA A 51 -4.69 -29.63 -12.60
C ALA A 51 -5.52 -28.36 -12.86
N TYR A 52 -6.32 -28.35 -13.94
CA TYR A 52 -7.23 -27.25 -14.23
C TYR A 52 -8.33 -27.11 -13.16
N GLN A 53 -8.91 -28.22 -12.72
CA GLN A 53 -9.91 -28.21 -11.64
C GLN A 53 -9.33 -27.70 -10.32
N ASP A 54 -8.10 -28.13 -9.98
CA ASP A 54 -7.38 -27.66 -8.80
C ASP A 54 -7.11 -26.16 -8.87
N GLN A 55 -6.65 -25.67 -10.03
CA GLN A 55 -6.46 -24.24 -10.28
C GLN A 55 -7.78 -23.45 -10.15
N GLN A 56 -8.87 -23.95 -10.72
CA GLN A 56 -10.20 -23.32 -10.60
C GLN A 56 -10.68 -23.27 -9.15
N SER A 57 -10.44 -24.32 -8.37
CA SER A 57 -10.79 -24.35 -6.95
C SER A 57 -10.01 -23.31 -6.14
N THR A 58 -8.72 -23.14 -6.45
CA THR A 58 -7.85 -22.12 -5.83
C THR A 58 -8.32 -20.72 -6.19
N ILE A 59 -8.70 -20.48 -7.46
CA ILE A 59 -9.26 -19.20 -7.91
C ILE A 59 -10.55 -18.87 -7.16
N HIS A 60 -11.46 -19.83 -7.02
CA HIS A 60 -12.70 -19.62 -6.28
C HIS A 60 -12.46 -19.35 -4.78
N ALA A 61 -11.51 -20.04 -4.16
CA ALA A 61 -11.12 -19.78 -2.78
C ALA A 61 -10.55 -18.37 -2.60
N LEU A 62 -9.67 -17.93 -3.51
CA LEU A 62 -9.13 -16.57 -3.52
C LEU A 62 -10.22 -15.51 -3.74
N GLN A 63 -11.14 -15.75 -4.68
CA GLN A 63 -12.29 -14.85 -4.91
C GLN A 63 -13.17 -14.71 -3.67
N SER A 64 -13.43 -15.82 -2.96
CA SER A 64 -14.18 -15.81 -1.70
C SER A 64 -13.45 -15.03 -0.60
N GLN A 65 -12.12 -15.15 -0.51
CA GLN A 65 -11.29 -14.36 0.41
C GLN A 65 -11.30 -12.86 0.08
N VAL A 66 -11.25 -12.49 -1.20
CA VAL A 66 -11.36 -11.09 -1.63
C VAL A 66 -12.75 -10.51 -1.33
N GLN A 67 -13.82 -11.28 -1.56
CA GLN A 67 -15.18 -10.84 -1.27
C GLN A 67 -15.43 -10.67 0.24
N THR A 68 -14.92 -11.59 1.07
CA THR A 68 -15.03 -11.50 2.54
C THR A 68 -14.07 -10.46 3.15
N GLY A 69 -12.96 -10.13 2.46
CA GLY A 69 -12.06 -9.03 2.81
C GLY A 69 -12.68 -7.64 2.66
N SER A 70 -13.70 -7.48 1.81
CA SER A 70 -14.32 -6.17 1.52
C SER A 70 -15.12 -5.54 2.69
N ASN A 71 -15.41 -6.31 3.73
CA ASN A 71 -16.18 -5.85 4.90
C ASN A 71 -15.29 -5.37 6.06
N GLY A 72 -13.96 -5.49 5.94
CA GLY A 72 -12.99 -4.92 6.88
C GLY A 72 -12.37 -3.65 6.32
N GLY A 73 -11.84 -2.78 7.19
CA GLY A 73 -11.05 -1.65 6.75
C GLY A 73 -10.74 -0.71 7.90
N ALA A 74 -9.47 -0.65 8.29
CA ALA A 74 -9.00 0.20 9.35
C ALA A 74 -9.13 1.67 8.91
N VAL A 75 -9.78 2.50 9.74
CA VAL A 75 -9.98 3.92 9.44
C VAL A 75 -8.91 4.75 10.11
N TYR A 76 -8.26 5.63 9.33
CA TYR A 76 -7.26 6.56 9.83
C TYR A 76 -7.43 7.93 9.18
N ILE A 77 -6.83 8.95 9.79
CA ILE A 77 -6.79 10.30 9.23
C ILE A 77 -5.39 10.54 8.68
N ARG A 78 -5.33 11.01 7.43
CA ARG A 78 -4.11 11.50 6.80
C ARG A 78 -4.10 13.02 6.92
N TRP A 79 -3.28 13.54 7.82
CA TRP A 79 -3.18 14.97 8.08
C TRP A 79 -2.21 15.63 7.09
N GLY A 80 -2.58 16.81 6.60
CA GLY A 80 -1.81 17.54 5.60
C GLY A 80 -2.03 17.05 4.16
N LYS A 81 -3.04 16.22 3.90
CA LYS A 81 -3.37 15.77 2.54
C LYS A 81 -4.87 15.78 2.33
N THR A 82 -5.29 16.01 1.08
CA THR A 82 -6.69 15.95 0.67
C THR A 82 -7.10 14.59 0.10
N SER A 83 -6.17 13.65 -0.03
CA SER A 83 -6.41 12.32 -0.62
C SER A 83 -5.71 11.20 0.15
N CYS A 84 -6.25 9.99 0.05
CA CYS A 84 -5.64 8.79 0.63
C CYS A 84 -4.69 8.08 -0.36
N PRO A 85 -3.69 7.32 0.12
CA PRO A 85 -2.80 6.52 -0.72
C PRO A 85 -3.59 5.59 -1.65
N ALA A 86 -3.46 5.81 -2.95
CA ALA A 86 -4.11 4.98 -3.96
C ALA A 86 -3.66 3.51 -3.86
N ASN A 87 -4.51 2.59 -4.33
CA ASN A 87 -4.29 1.14 -4.38
C ASN A 87 -4.30 0.38 -3.04
N ILE A 88 -4.06 1.03 -1.91
CA ILE A 88 -4.03 0.38 -0.57
C ILE A 88 -5.12 0.89 0.36
N SER A 89 -5.69 2.06 0.06
CA SER A 89 -6.77 2.67 0.82
C SER A 89 -7.72 3.44 -0.10
N GLU A 90 -8.93 3.68 0.39
CA GLU A 90 -9.92 4.55 -0.25
C GLU A 90 -10.12 5.83 0.58
N THR A 91 -10.42 6.94 -0.12
CA THR A 91 -10.79 8.19 0.53
C THR A 91 -12.27 8.12 0.90
N VAL A 92 -12.57 8.15 2.20
CA VAL A 92 -13.95 8.19 2.72
C VAL A 92 -14.50 9.60 2.55
N TYR A 93 -13.76 10.60 3.00
CA TYR A 93 -14.01 12.01 2.72
C TYR A 93 -12.74 12.84 2.93
N SER A 94 -12.78 14.07 2.42
CA SER A 94 -11.72 15.06 2.57
C SER A 94 -12.27 16.33 3.21
N GLY A 95 -11.38 17.13 3.78
CA GLY A 95 -11.82 18.21 4.65
C GLY A 95 -10.70 19.09 5.19
N PHE A 96 -11.04 19.75 6.29
CA PHE A 96 -10.22 20.73 6.97
C PHE A 96 -9.84 20.20 8.36
N MET A 97 -8.59 20.34 8.78
CA MET A 97 -8.26 20.06 10.17
C MET A 97 -8.98 21.09 11.06
N GLY A 98 -9.80 20.60 11.98
CA GLY A 98 -10.51 21.40 12.96
C GLY A 98 -9.91 21.23 14.36
N GLY A 99 -9.97 22.28 15.17
CA GLY A 99 -9.54 22.24 16.55
C GLY A 99 -9.94 23.48 17.34
N SER A 100 -9.66 23.46 18.65
CA SER A 100 -9.86 24.63 19.50
C SER A 100 -8.72 25.64 19.33
N ASP A 101 -9.06 26.92 19.54
CA ASP A 101 -8.12 28.02 19.67
C ASP A 101 -7.02 27.67 20.70
N PRO A 102 -5.73 27.81 20.34
CA PRO A 102 -4.60 27.46 21.20
C PRO A 102 -4.52 28.25 22.51
N ASN A 103 -5.20 29.39 22.61
CA ASN A 103 -5.17 30.28 23.76
C ASN A 103 -6.40 30.15 24.68
N ARG A 104 -7.30 29.18 24.42
CA ARG A 104 -8.53 28.97 25.20
C ARG A 104 -8.40 27.87 26.24
N VAL A 105 -8.46 28.25 27.51
CA VAL A 105 -8.59 27.28 28.61
C VAL A 105 -9.91 26.52 28.45
N GLY A 106 -9.86 25.19 28.53
CA GLY A 106 -11.03 24.31 28.32
C GLY A 106 -11.32 23.94 26.87
N GLY A 107 -10.44 24.31 25.92
CA GLY A 107 -10.49 23.82 24.54
C GLY A 107 -10.35 22.30 24.45
N ALA A 108 -10.92 21.70 23.39
CA ALA A 108 -10.75 20.29 23.09
C ALA A 108 -9.31 20.02 22.63
N ALA A 109 -8.68 18.98 23.18
CA ALA A 109 -7.27 18.68 22.91
C ALA A 109 -7.04 18.01 21.54
N ASN A 110 -8.01 17.22 21.09
CA ASN A 110 -7.93 16.49 19.83
C ASN A 110 -8.15 17.41 18.62
N ALA A 111 -7.51 17.05 17.52
CA ALA A 111 -7.88 17.55 16.20
C ALA A 111 -8.96 16.63 15.60
N VAL A 112 -9.82 17.19 14.75
CA VAL A 112 -10.81 16.43 13.97
C VAL A 112 -10.68 16.77 12.49
N CYS A 113 -11.09 15.85 11.61
CA CYS A 113 -11.18 16.15 10.18
C CYS A 113 -12.60 16.62 9.88
N LEU A 114 -12.78 17.93 9.70
CA LEU A 114 -14.08 18.52 9.39
C LEU A 114 -14.41 18.27 7.92
N THR A 115 -15.59 17.71 7.66
CA THR A 115 -16.09 17.54 6.29
C THR A 115 -16.24 18.88 5.56
N SER A 116 -15.98 18.89 4.26
CA SER A 116 -16.28 20.03 3.39
C SER A 116 -17.75 20.24 3.08
N GLN A 117 -18.62 19.33 3.55
CA GLN A 117 -20.08 19.40 3.40
C GLN A 117 -20.77 19.42 4.78
N PRO A 118 -20.62 20.50 5.57
CA PRO A 118 -21.20 20.57 6.89
C PRO A 118 -22.73 20.75 6.85
N VAL A 119 -23.42 20.19 7.83
CA VAL A 119 -24.83 20.53 8.14
C VAL A 119 -24.84 21.33 9.43
N LEU A 120 -25.28 22.58 9.35
CA LEU A 120 -25.28 23.51 10.47
C LEU A 120 -26.67 23.59 11.13
N LYS A 121 -26.69 23.78 12.45
CA LYS A 121 -27.92 23.96 13.23
C LYS A 121 -27.76 25.14 14.19
N GLU A 122 -28.77 25.98 14.26
CA GLU A 122 -28.85 27.03 15.27
C GLU A 122 -29.56 26.48 16.51
N VAL A 123 -28.82 26.38 17.62
CA VAL A 123 -29.33 25.88 18.91
C VAL A 123 -29.44 27.01 19.95
N GLY A 124 -28.61 28.05 19.83
CA GLY A 124 -28.52 29.16 20.81
C GLY A 124 -27.81 28.77 22.11
N GLY A 125 -27.55 29.76 22.98
CA GLY A 125 -26.90 29.56 24.29
C GLY A 125 -25.37 29.65 24.29
N GLU A 126 -24.75 29.30 25.41
CA GLU A 126 -23.29 29.21 25.54
C GLU A 126 -22.76 27.93 24.88
N GLY A 127 -21.59 28.01 24.25
CA GLY A 127 -20.99 26.89 23.53
C GLY A 127 -19.47 27.01 23.42
N GLN A 128 -18.87 26.01 22.76
CA GLN A 128 -17.45 25.97 22.43
C GLN A 128 -17.25 26.29 20.94
N PHE A 129 -16.14 26.95 20.61
CA PHE A 129 -15.75 27.21 19.23
C PHE A 129 -14.84 26.10 18.70
N MET A 130 -15.08 25.72 17.45
CA MET A 130 -14.17 24.92 16.64
C MET A 130 -13.72 25.77 15.46
N GLY A 131 -12.43 26.05 15.38
CA GLY A 131 -11.80 26.74 14.26
C GLY A 131 -11.11 25.74 13.32
N GLY A 132 -10.62 26.25 12.19
CA GLY A 132 -9.66 25.54 11.35
C GLY A 132 -8.31 25.35 12.06
N ALA A 133 -7.35 24.76 11.36
CA ALA A 133 -5.99 24.62 11.85
C ALA A 133 -4.98 25.10 10.82
N GLU A 134 -3.93 25.74 11.31
CA GLU A 134 -2.87 26.35 10.52
C GLU A 134 -1.52 25.68 10.80
N TYR A 135 -0.65 25.67 9.79
CA TYR A 135 0.76 25.37 9.98
C TYR A 135 1.44 26.49 10.78
N GLY A 136 1.94 26.19 11.97
CA GLY A 136 2.64 27.16 12.81
C GLY A 136 4.08 27.48 12.35
N SER A 137 4.58 26.74 11.36
CA SER A 137 5.92 26.94 10.76
C SER A 137 5.99 26.25 9.39
N ASN A 138 7.02 26.57 8.62
CA ASN A 138 7.28 25.94 7.32
C ASN A 138 7.89 24.53 7.41
N SER A 139 7.94 23.93 8.60
CA SER A 139 8.60 22.62 8.83
C SER A 139 7.98 21.47 8.02
N PHE A 140 6.73 21.62 7.58
CA PHE A 140 5.99 20.61 6.83
C PHE A 140 6.03 20.81 5.32
N GLY A 141 6.67 21.88 4.82
CA GLY A 141 6.64 22.27 3.41
C GLY A 141 5.76 23.50 3.15
N PRO A 142 4.45 23.47 3.46
CA PRO A 142 3.58 24.62 3.30
C PRO A 142 4.03 25.87 4.07
N THR A 143 3.65 27.05 3.57
CA THR A 143 3.91 28.33 4.24
C THR A 143 3.19 28.38 5.58
N ALA A 144 3.86 28.96 6.60
CA ALA A 144 3.22 29.20 7.89
C ALA A 144 1.92 30.01 7.73
N ASN A 145 0.94 29.72 8.60
CA ASN A 145 -0.42 30.23 8.59
C ASN A 145 -1.30 29.74 7.43
N ASN A 146 -0.79 28.88 6.54
CA ASN A 146 -1.68 28.18 5.62
C ASN A 146 -2.50 27.12 6.37
N ASP A 147 -3.72 26.90 5.89
CA ASP A 147 -4.63 25.92 6.46
C ASP A 147 -4.20 24.48 6.17
N VAL A 148 -4.45 23.62 7.15
CA VAL A 148 -4.08 22.20 7.14
C VAL A 148 -5.24 21.35 6.62
N PRO A 149 -5.14 20.74 5.43
CA PRO A 149 -6.16 19.81 4.94
C PRO A 149 -6.09 18.46 5.67
N CYS A 150 -7.14 17.67 5.51
CA CYS A 150 -7.17 16.28 5.97
C CYS A 150 -7.98 15.40 5.02
N ALA A 151 -7.66 14.11 5.05
CA ALA A 151 -8.44 13.06 4.42
C ALA A 151 -8.68 11.93 5.43
N VAL A 152 -9.92 11.45 5.50
CA VAL A 152 -10.26 10.23 6.22
C VAL A 152 -10.16 9.07 5.26
N CYS A 153 -9.32 8.11 5.61
CA CYS A 153 -8.94 6.98 4.80
C CYS A 153 -9.43 5.69 5.41
N ARG A 154 -9.79 4.73 4.55
CA ARG A 154 -10.10 3.36 4.95
C ARG A 154 -9.17 2.41 4.21
N GLY A 155 -8.39 1.62 4.94
CA GLY A 155 -7.58 0.55 4.36
C GLY A 155 -8.45 -0.51 3.69
N LEU A 156 -8.01 -1.06 2.56
CA LEU A 156 -8.83 -1.99 1.76
C LEU A 156 -8.92 -3.40 2.37
N LEU A 157 -7.87 -3.84 3.07
CA LEU A 157 -7.76 -5.21 3.61
C LEU A 157 -7.47 -5.22 5.11
N ASP A 158 -6.63 -4.28 5.54
CA ASP A 158 -6.16 -4.17 6.90
C ASP A 158 -7.26 -3.74 7.87
N ARG A 159 -7.19 -4.18 9.12
CA ARG A 159 -8.23 -3.96 10.16
C ARG A 159 -7.73 -3.17 11.37
N SER A 160 -6.42 -3.02 11.50
CA SER A 160 -5.77 -2.27 12.59
C SER A 160 -5.01 -1.08 12.04
N VAL A 161 -4.92 0.00 12.83
CA VAL A 161 -4.09 1.18 12.54
C VAL A 161 -3.10 1.39 13.68
N LEU A 162 -1.88 1.77 13.35
CA LEU A 162 -0.86 2.19 14.30
C LEU A 162 -0.13 3.42 13.77
N MET A 163 -0.01 4.47 14.61
CA MET A 163 0.95 5.56 14.39
C MET A 163 2.16 5.32 15.28
N ILE A 164 3.36 5.33 14.69
CA ILE A 164 4.62 5.15 15.41
C ILE A 164 5.42 6.47 15.35
N PRO A 165 5.61 7.17 16.48
CA PRO A 165 6.43 8.38 16.52
C PRO A 165 7.93 8.04 16.58
N GLY A 166 8.76 8.86 15.94
CA GLY A 166 10.22 8.73 15.94
C GLY A 166 10.81 7.77 14.90
N THR A 167 9.99 7.28 13.97
CA THR A 167 10.41 6.46 12.83
C THR A 167 9.52 6.74 11.63
N ASP A 168 10.07 6.63 10.43
CA ASP A 168 9.35 6.65 9.15
C ASP A 168 9.09 5.23 8.61
N VAL A 169 9.56 4.20 9.31
CA VAL A 169 9.45 2.79 8.90
C VAL A 169 8.44 2.03 9.77
N CYS A 170 7.51 1.31 9.12
CA CYS A 170 6.58 0.41 9.78
C CYS A 170 7.26 -0.82 10.37
N THR A 171 6.69 -1.38 11.44
CA THR A 171 7.18 -2.64 12.00
C THR A 171 6.94 -3.81 11.04
N PRO A 172 7.76 -4.88 11.09
CA PRO A 172 7.60 -6.01 10.18
C PRO A 172 6.17 -6.58 10.16
N GLY A 173 5.63 -6.77 8.96
CA GLY A 173 4.27 -7.27 8.75
C GLY A 173 3.15 -6.23 8.94
N TRP A 174 3.49 -4.94 9.01
CA TRP A 174 2.55 -3.83 8.87
C TRP A 174 2.77 -3.12 7.53
N SER A 175 1.67 -2.73 6.89
CA SER A 175 1.63 -2.01 5.63
C SER A 175 1.78 -0.50 5.86
N LEU A 176 2.70 0.14 5.14
CA LEU A 176 2.85 1.61 5.16
C LEU A 176 1.63 2.27 4.53
N GLN A 177 1.01 3.21 5.24
CA GLN A 177 0.01 4.10 4.68
C GLN A 177 0.62 5.44 4.32
N TYR A 178 1.25 6.12 5.29
CA TYR A 178 2.04 7.33 5.01
C TYR A 178 3.06 7.57 6.12
N GLN A 179 4.05 8.42 5.82
CA GLN A 179 5.07 8.87 6.76
C GLN A 179 5.20 10.38 6.71
N GLY A 180 5.83 10.95 7.74
CA GLY A 180 6.15 12.37 7.77
C GLY A 180 6.69 12.83 9.11
N LEU A 181 6.21 13.98 9.59
CA LEU A 181 6.68 14.61 10.81
C LEU A 181 5.63 14.55 11.92
N LEU A 182 6.10 14.22 13.13
CA LEU A 182 5.27 14.27 14.31
C LEU A 182 4.94 15.73 14.61
N ALA A 183 3.67 16.02 14.86
CA ALA A 183 3.18 17.37 15.10
C ALA A 183 2.34 17.47 16.37
N ALA A 184 2.40 18.63 17.02
CA ALA A 184 1.58 19.02 18.15
C ALA A 184 1.40 20.55 18.17
N GLY A 185 0.65 21.09 19.14
CA GLY A 185 0.61 22.52 19.39
C GLY A 185 1.92 23.05 19.97
N HIS A 186 2.09 24.38 19.94
CA HIS A 186 3.24 25.02 20.57
C HIS A 186 3.23 24.81 22.09
N GLU A 187 4.40 24.60 22.69
CA GLU A 187 4.51 24.31 24.12
C GLU A 187 4.07 25.45 25.04
N THR A 188 3.98 26.69 24.52
CA THR A 188 3.51 27.87 25.26
C THR A 188 2.01 28.12 25.12
N HIS A 189 1.29 27.33 24.32
CA HIS A 189 -0.15 27.46 24.16
C HIS A 189 -0.90 26.94 25.40
N LYS A 190 -2.04 27.56 25.71
CA LYS A 190 -2.85 27.21 26.89
C LYS A 190 -3.66 25.93 26.67
N SER A 191 -4.10 25.70 25.43
CA SER A 191 -4.84 24.50 25.04
C SER A 191 -3.87 23.35 24.77
N ALA A 192 -4.09 22.22 25.45
CA ALA A 192 -3.33 21.01 25.17
C ALA A 192 -3.64 20.47 23.77
N THR A 193 -2.72 19.68 23.22
CA THR A 193 -2.86 19.06 21.91
C THR A 193 -2.43 17.60 21.95
N GLN A 194 -3.08 16.75 21.15
CA GLN A 194 -2.56 15.43 20.85
C GLN A 194 -1.38 15.48 19.87
N PHE A 195 -0.50 14.48 19.96
CA PHE A 195 0.50 14.20 18.94
C PHE A 195 -0.16 13.52 17.73
N ILE A 196 0.10 14.05 16.53
CA ILE A 196 -0.41 13.54 15.25
C ILE A 196 0.73 13.39 14.25
N CYS A 197 0.54 12.55 13.23
CA CYS A 197 1.48 12.43 12.13
C CYS A 197 1.01 13.29 10.95
N VAL A 198 1.83 14.23 10.49
CA VAL A 198 1.53 15.05 9.30
C VAL A 198 2.35 14.50 8.14
N ASP A 199 1.71 14.31 6.99
CA ASP A 199 2.36 13.75 5.80
C ASP A 199 3.62 14.53 5.40
N HIS A 200 4.66 13.83 4.97
CA HIS A 200 5.91 14.44 4.50
C HIS A 200 5.73 15.35 3.27
N ASP A 201 4.73 15.07 2.44
CA ASP A 201 4.37 15.85 1.24
C ASP A 201 3.08 16.63 1.52
N ALA A 202 3.09 17.42 2.60
CA ALA A 202 1.91 18.13 3.05
C ALA A 202 1.46 19.18 2.02
N GLU A 203 0.16 19.17 1.74
CA GLU A 203 -0.57 20.17 0.97
C GLU A 203 -1.05 21.29 1.88
N SER A 204 -1.34 22.44 1.29
CA SER A 204 -2.17 23.46 1.93
C SER A 204 -3.36 23.80 1.06
N ILE A 205 -4.44 24.19 1.71
CA ILE A 205 -5.63 24.73 1.06
C ILE A 205 -5.66 26.23 1.26
N ILE A 206 -6.12 26.97 0.25
CA ILE A 206 -6.32 28.42 0.33
C ILE A 206 -7.72 28.61 0.93
N GLY A 207 -7.85 28.83 2.24
CA GLY A 207 -9.20 28.91 2.82
C GLY A 207 -9.30 29.22 4.30
N GLY A 208 -9.14 30.50 4.66
CA GLY A 208 -9.51 31.09 5.93
C GLY A 208 -9.43 32.61 5.81
N GLU A 209 -10.41 33.36 6.34
CA GLU A 209 -10.38 34.82 6.32
C GLU A 209 -9.20 35.34 7.14
N SER A 210 -8.07 35.65 6.49
CA SER A 210 -6.95 36.38 7.12
C SER A 210 -6.31 35.61 8.32
N PRO A 211 -5.11 35.97 8.79
CA PRO A 211 -4.55 35.40 10.00
C PRO A 211 -5.28 36.01 11.22
N LEU A 212 -6.56 35.70 11.39
CA LEU A 212 -7.32 36.11 12.58
C LEU A 212 -6.84 35.34 13.82
N GLY A 213 -6.04 34.27 13.66
CA GLY A 213 -5.33 33.60 14.75
C GLY A 213 -6.25 32.89 15.75
N LEU A 214 -7.46 32.55 15.32
CA LEU A 214 -8.49 31.90 16.15
C LEU A 214 -8.60 30.38 15.89
N GLY A 215 -7.76 29.85 14.98
CA GLY A 215 -7.66 28.43 14.68
C GLY A 215 -6.58 27.72 15.49
N ARG A 216 -6.63 26.39 15.51
CA ARG A 216 -5.57 25.54 16.07
C ARG A 216 -4.27 25.78 15.30
N GLN A 217 -3.12 25.68 15.94
CA GLN A 217 -1.81 25.72 15.25
C GLN A 217 -1.02 24.46 15.54
N ILE A 218 -0.35 23.92 14.51
CA ILE A 218 0.50 22.74 14.63
C ILE A 218 1.95 23.02 14.26
N TYR A 219 2.87 22.42 15.00
CA TYR A 219 4.32 22.58 14.92
C TYR A 219 4.98 21.21 14.90
N ALA A 220 6.09 21.09 14.17
CA ALA A 220 6.90 19.88 14.20
C ALA A 220 7.48 19.68 15.62
N VAL A 221 7.32 18.48 16.14
CA VAL A 221 7.80 18.10 17.47
C VAL A 221 9.29 17.85 17.39
N ARG A 222 10.05 18.42 18.32
CA ARG A 222 11.50 18.21 18.42
C ARG A 222 11.84 17.34 19.61
N ALA A 223 12.86 16.50 19.45
CA ALA A 223 13.45 15.74 20.55
C ALA A 223 14.04 16.69 21.60
N ARG A 224 13.80 16.37 22.88
CA ARG A 224 14.42 17.07 24.01
C ARG A 224 15.21 16.06 24.83
N CYS A 225 16.53 16.15 24.78
CA CYS A 225 17.40 15.25 25.53
C CYS A 225 17.28 15.46 27.04
N GLY A 226 17.56 14.42 27.82
CA GLY A 226 17.39 14.38 29.26
C GLY A 226 16.83 13.03 29.66
N SER A 227 15.54 12.97 29.99
CA SER A 227 14.84 11.69 30.16
C SER A 227 14.71 10.92 28.84
N LEU A 228 14.76 11.62 27.69
CA LEU A 228 14.90 10.99 26.38
C LEU A 228 16.39 10.70 26.13
N GLU A 229 16.69 9.45 25.82
CA GLU A 229 18.05 8.98 25.53
C GLU A 229 18.61 9.65 24.27
N CYS A 230 19.83 10.18 24.35
CA CYS A 230 20.50 10.83 23.23
C CYS A 230 21.97 10.42 23.20
N PRO A 231 22.42 9.53 22.29
CA PRO A 231 21.71 8.87 21.16
C PRO A 231 20.70 7.78 21.60
N PRO A 232 19.77 7.29 20.72
CA PRO A 232 19.70 7.53 19.27
C PRO A 232 18.98 8.82 18.86
N TYR A 233 18.30 9.50 19.79
CA TYR A 233 17.75 10.82 19.50
C TYR A 233 18.83 11.89 19.54
N HIS A 234 18.54 13.02 18.93
CA HIS A 234 19.44 14.17 18.90
C HIS A 234 18.69 15.42 19.32
N ASN A 235 19.26 16.18 20.26
CA ASN A 235 18.59 17.34 20.83
C ASN A 235 18.12 18.30 19.73
N SER A 236 16.89 18.78 19.86
CA SER A 236 16.26 19.72 18.96
C SER A 236 16.06 19.24 17.51
N LYS A 237 16.27 17.95 17.21
CA LYS A 237 15.88 17.38 15.91
C LYS A 237 14.40 17.08 15.86
N GLU A 238 13.76 17.42 14.76
CA GLU A 238 12.36 17.08 14.47
C GLU A 238 12.17 15.55 14.47
N LEU A 239 11.08 15.10 15.09
CA LEU A 239 10.71 13.69 15.14
C LEU A 239 9.89 13.33 13.91
N THR A 240 10.28 12.25 13.23
CA THR A 240 9.47 11.65 12.18
C THR A 240 8.30 10.87 12.76
N CYS A 241 7.41 10.40 11.92
CA CYS A 241 6.33 9.49 12.27
C CYS A 241 5.91 8.68 11.05
N VAL A 242 5.27 7.54 11.31
CA VAL A 242 4.68 6.68 10.30
C VAL A 242 3.31 6.20 10.74
N VAL A 243 2.37 6.12 9.80
CA VAL A 243 1.07 5.48 10.00
C VAL A 243 1.04 4.20 9.18
N CYS A 244 0.73 3.10 9.87
CA CYS A 244 0.75 1.76 9.35
C CYS A 244 -0.57 1.05 9.61
N THR A 245 -0.86 0.03 8.81
CA THR A 245 -2.06 -0.80 8.96
C THR A 245 -1.73 -2.30 8.88
N LYS A 246 -2.61 -3.14 9.42
CA LYS A 246 -2.48 -4.61 9.42
C LYS A 246 -3.83 -5.32 9.49
#